data_AF-A0A2Y9FVY6-F1
#
_entry.id   AF-A0A2Y9FVY6-F1
#
_cell.length_a   1.000
_cell.length_b   1.000
_cell.length_c   1.000
_cell.angle_alpha   90.00
_cell.angle_beta   90.00
_cell.angle_gamma   90.00
#
_symmetry.space_group_name_H-M   'P 1'
#
loop_
_entity.id
_entity.type
_entity.pdbx_description
1 polymer ?
#
loop_
_entity_poly.entity_id
_entity_poly.type
_entity_poly.pdbx_seq_one_letter_code
_entity_poly.pdbx_strand_id
1 'polypeptide(L)'
;MERPAPSEVYMSQTIQPVHANPRGELSAGQLLKWIDTAACLAAEKHAGISCVTASVDDIQFEETARVGQVITIKAKVTRAFSTSMEIIIKVIVQDMFTGIEKIVCVAFSTFVAKPVGKEKVHLKPVTLLSERDHVEHNLATERRKVRLQHEHNFNSLMKESSTFDGHRLCGGRCLLKSVDMFKFRGPSTVGDRLVFNAIVNSTFQTCVEVGVRVEAFTCQEWSEGCGRHINSAFLIYNAVDDKEEPVTFPRIKPISKDDFRRYHGAIARRRIRLGRKYVISHKEEIPLFVHWDINNQTKIYTLEEYNVLCVWVEKHVGRPAHLAYHLLSDFTKRPLWDPHYMSCKVIDSVDEDDQIYYITCPVVNGDKPKDFVVLVSRRKPLRDG
;
A
#
# COMPACT_ATOMS: atom_id res chain seq x y z
N MET A 1 24.52 24.78 -13.93
CA MET A 1 23.63 24.05 -13.01
C MET A 1 22.41 24.92 -12.78
N GLU A 2 21.25 24.52 -13.29
CA GLU A 2 19.98 25.18 -12.91
C GLU A 2 19.79 25.05 -11.40
N ARG A 3 19.36 26.13 -10.75
CA ARG A 3 19.03 26.07 -9.32
C ARG A 3 17.81 25.16 -9.16
N PRO A 4 17.87 24.13 -8.30
CA PRO A 4 16.69 23.32 -8.02
C PRO A 4 15.57 24.22 -7.51
N ALA A 5 14.32 23.91 -7.91
CA ALA A 5 13.15 24.66 -7.47
C ALA A 5 13.13 24.78 -5.93
N PRO A 6 12.55 25.86 -5.38
CA PRO A 6 12.66 26.19 -3.96
C PRO A 6 12.19 25.08 -3.00
N SER A 7 11.37 24.13 -3.45
CA SER A 7 10.84 22.99 -2.67
C SER A 7 11.40 21.62 -3.08
N GLU A 8 12.50 21.58 -3.84
CA GLU A 8 13.16 20.34 -4.28
C GLU A 8 14.50 20.12 -3.57
N VAL A 9 14.78 18.84 -3.28
CA VAL A 9 16.04 18.35 -2.71
C VAL A 9 16.52 17.15 -3.52
N TYR A 10 17.84 17.12 -3.76
CA TYR A 10 18.52 16.05 -4.46
C TYR A 10 19.56 15.44 -3.50
N MET A 11 19.57 14.13 -3.41
CA MET A 11 20.58 13.38 -2.67
C MET A 11 21.15 12.30 -3.57
N SER A 12 22.47 12.29 -3.75
CA SER A 12 23.16 11.22 -4.47
C SER A 12 24.10 10.48 -3.53
N GLN A 13 24.04 9.15 -3.57
CA GLN A 13 24.83 8.27 -2.70
C GLN A 13 25.43 7.14 -3.54
N THR A 14 26.75 6.99 -3.46
CA THR A 14 27.43 5.81 -4.01
C THR A 14 27.21 4.63 -3.08
N ILE A 15 26.81 3.48 -3.63
CA ILE A 15 26.60 2.27 -2.84
C ILE A 15 27.97 1.67 -2.52
N GLN A 16 28.33 1.73 -1.25
CA GLN A 16 29.55 1.17 -0.69
C GLN A 16 29.27 -0.18 -0.03
N PRO A 17 30.28 -1.02 0.23
CA PRO A 17 30.10 -2.31 0.90
C PRO A 17 29.36 -2.21 2.25
N VAL A 18 29.55 -1.13 3.02
CA VAL A 18 28.85 -0.88 4.29
C VAL A 18 27.34 -0.66 4.14
N HIS A 19 26.88 -0.27 2.95
CA HIS A 19 25.45 -0.07 2.64
C HIS A 19 24.78 -1.36 2.18
N ALA A 20 25.55 -2.42 1.94
CA ALA A 20 25.09 -3.62 1.28
C ALA A 20 24.88 -4.80 2.23
N ASN A 21 24.05 -5.74 1.78
CA ASN A 21 23.92 -7.05 2.39
C ASN A 21 25.15 -7.93 2.02
N PRO A 22 25.30 -9.14 2.59
CA PRO A 22 26.42 -10.04 2.29
C PRO A 22 26.58 -10.44 0.81
N ARG A 23 25.58 -10.18 -0.04
CA ARG A 23 25.62 -10.44 -1.49
C ARG A 23 25.99 -9.20 -2.31
N GLY A 24 26.31 -8.07 -1.67
CA GLY A 24 26.70 -6.84 -2.35
C GLY A 24 25.53 -6.05 -2.93
N GLU A 25 24.30 -6.31 -2.46
CA GLU A 25 23.11 -5.53 -2.84
C GLU A 25 22.77 -4.51 -1.76
N LEU A 26 22.27 -3.34 -2.16
CA LEU A 26 21.85 -2.30 -1.25
C LEU A 26 20.81 -2.81 -0.26
N SER A 27 21.07 -2.62 1.03
CA SER A 27 20.11 -2.92 2.08
C SER A 27 18.86 -2.05 1.91
N ALA A 28 17.69 -2.67 1.84
CA ALA A 28 16.43 -1.93 1.71
C ALA A 28 16.19 -0.98 2.89
N GLY A 29 16.61 -1.35 4.11
CA GLY A 29 16.55 -0.46 5.27
C GLY A 29 17.43 0.77 5.11
N GLN A 30 18.62 0.62 4.51
CA GLN A 30 19.50 1.75 4.20
C GLN A 30 18.87 2.68 3.15
N LEU A 31 18.25 2.11 2.12
CA LEU A 31 17.54 2.89 1.11
C LEU A 31 16.36 3.67 1.72
N LEU A 32 15.53 3.02 2.55
CA LEU A 32 14.42 3.66 3.25
C LEU A 32 14.89 4.81 4.15
N LYS A 33 16.03 4.65 4.83
CA LYS A 33 16.65 5.73 5.63
C LYS A 33 17.03 6.93 4.76
N TRP A 34 17.64 6.71 3.59
CA TRP A 34 17.98 7.82 2.68
C TRP A 34 16.75 8.49 2.07
N ILE A 35 15.71 7.71 1.72
CA ILE A 35 14.42 8.23 1.25
C ILE A 35 13.81 9.18 2.28
N ASP A 36 13.71 8.73 3.53
CA ASP A 36 13.14 9.52 4.62
C ASP A 36 13.99 10.77 4.92
N THR A 37 15.32 10.65 4.90
CA THR A 37 16.23 11.79 5.10
C THR A 37 16.05 12.85 4.01
N ALA A 38 16.01 12.45 2.73
CA ALA A 38 15.82 13.38 1.62
C ALA A 38 14.43 14.05 1.66
N ALA A 39 13.40 13.29 2.03
CA ALA A 39 12.04 13.81 2.18
C ALA A 39 11.93 14.79 3.36
N CYS A 40 12.57 14.48 4.48
CA CYS A 40 12.63 15.35 5.65
C CYS A 40 13.30 16.68 5.30
N LEU A 41 14.45 16.64 4.61
CA LEU A 41 15.14 17.86 4.16
C LEU A 41 14.27 18.71 3.22
N ALA A 42 13.50 18.09 2.31
CA ALA A 42 12.56 18.81 1.46
C ALA A 42 11.44 19.47 2.29
N ALA A 43 10.93 18.76 3.30
CA ALA A 43 9.91 19.26 4.20
C ALA A 43 10.41 20.44 5.06
N GLU A 44 11.59 20.30 5.66
CA GLU A 44 12.22 21.34 6.49
C GLU A 44 12.60 22.58 5.65
N LYS A 45 13.07 22.38 4.41
CA LYS A 45 13.34 23.47 3.47
C LYS A 45 12.07 24.29 3.15
N HIS A 46 10.91 23.63 3.04
CA HIS A 46 9.64 24.30 2.79
C HIS A 46 9.03 24.93 4.06
N ALA A 47 9.13 24.24 5.20
CA ALA A 47 8.57 24.70 6.47
C ALA A 47 9.41 25.80 7.15
N GLY A 48 10.73 25.78 6.95
CA GLY A 48 11.69 26.61 7.69
C GLY A 48 11.89 26.19 9.15
N ILE A 49 11.36 25.03 9.56
CA ILE A 49 11.41 24.46 10.91
C ILE A 49 11.50 22.94 10.84
N SER A 50 11.82 22.31 11.97
CA SER A 50 11.95 20.85 12.03
C SER A 50 10.65 20.14 11.68
N CYS A 51 10.78 19.04 10.95
CA CYS A 51 9.65 18.23 10.49
C CYS A 51 9.84 16.78 10.92
N VAL A 52 8.74 16.07 11.18
CA VAL A 52 8.76 14.64 11.51
C VAL A 52 7.89 13.85 10.56
N THR A 53 8.29 12.62 10.28
CA THR A 53 7.56 11.69 9.42
C THR A 53 6.28 11.24 10.12
N ALA A 54 5.12 11.50 9.50
CA ALA A 54 3.81 11.12 10.03
C ALA A 54 3.31 9.82 9.40
N SER A 55 3.49 9.64 8.10
CA SER A 55 3.13 8.42 7.39
C SER A 55 3.97 8.24 6.12
N VAL A 56 4.07 6.99 5.69
CA VAL A 56 4.70 6.59 4.43
C VAL A 56 3.68 5.77 3.65
N ASP A 57 3.47 6.09 2.38
CA ASP A 57 2.55 5.38 1.50
C ASP A 57 3.11 4.03 1.05
N ASP A 58 2.34 3.28 0.26
CA ASP A 58 2.83 2.04 -0.34
C ASP A 58 4.09 2.32 -1.19
N ILE A 59 5.18 1.61 -0.91
CA ILE A 59 6.43 1.67 -1.68
C ILE A 59 6.63 0.33 -2.36
N GLN A 60 6.83 0.34 -3.68
CA GLN A 60 7.20 -0.85 -4.44
C GLN A 60 8.59 -0.66 -5.05
N PHE A 61 9.44 -1.67 -4.89
CA PHE A 61 10.79 -1.70 -5.45
C PHE A 61 10.78 -2.47 -6.76
N GLU A 62 11.13 -1.79 -7.85
CA GLU A 62 11.19 -2.36 -9.21
C GLU A 62 12.55 -2.97 -9.50
N GLU A 63 13.62 -2.40 -8.93
CA GLU A 63 15.00 -2.78 -9.20
C GLU A 63 15.78 -2.95 -7.89
N THR A 64 16.77 -3.84 -7.89
CA THR A 64 17.70 -4.03 -6.75
C THR A 64 19.06 -3.44 -7.10
N ALA A 65 19.45 -2.39 -6.37
CA ALA A 65 20.73 -1.72 -6.58
C ALA A 65 21.91 -2.48 -5.93
N ARG A 66 23.11 -2.38 -6.52
CA ARG A 66 24.32 -3.11 -6.10
C ARG A 66 25.48 -2.17 -5.77
N VAL A 67 26.46 -2.69 -5.01
CA VAL A 67 27.71 -1.97 -4.68
C VAL A 67 28.39 -1.49 -5.96
N GLY A 68 28.86 -0.24 -5.96
CA GLY A 68 29.48 0.43 -7.10
C GLY A 68 28.51 1.25 -7.96
N GLN A 69 27.20 1.03 -7.83
CA GLN A 69 26.19 1.89 -8.47
C GLN A 69 25.92 3.15 -7.64
N VAL A 70 25.31 4.16 -8.27
CA VAL A 70 24.94 5.43 -7.61
C VAL A 70 23.42 5.52 -7.52
N ILE A 71 22.91 5.82 -6.33
CA ILE A 71 21.50 6.12 -6.10
C ILE A 71 21.32 7.62 -6.11
N THR A 72 20.34 8.10 -6.88
CA THR A 72 19.89 9.49 -6.87
C THR A 72 18.44 9.54 -6.40
N ILE A 73 18.21 10.27 -5.31
CA ILE A 73 16.91 10.48 -4.69
C ILE A 73 16.50 11.93 -4.94
N LYS A 74 15.35 12.11 -5.58
CA LYS A 74 14.73 13.42 -5.81
C LYS A 74 13.49 13.51 -4.93
N ALA A 75 13.48 14.47 -4.01
CA ALA A 75 12.36 14.73 -3.11
C ALA A 75 11.77 16.12 -3.37
N LYS A 76 10.44 16.20 -3.49
CA LYS A 76 9.72 17.44 -3.78
C LYS A 76 8.45 17.55 -2.97
N VAL A 77 8.19 18.71 -2.39
CA VAL A 77 6.90 18.99 -1.73
C VAL A 77 5.83 19.18 -2.82
N THR A 78 4.85 18.27 -2.88
CA THR A 78 3.73 18.36 -3.84
C THR A 78 2.63 19.26 -3.32
N ARG A 79 2.37 19.22 -2.01
CA ARG A 79 1.32 20.02 -1.38
C ARG A 79 1.59 20.25 0.10
N ALA A 80 1.43 21.50 0.52
CA ALA A 80 1.36 21.88 1.92
C ALA A 80 -0.11 22.03 2.34
N PHE A 81 -0.45 21.52 3.52
CA PHE A 81 -1.75 21.68 4.17
C PHE A 81 -1.61 22.65 5.35
N SER A 82 -2.33 22.44 6.46
CA SER A 82 -2.23 23.28 7.65
C SER A 82 -0.88 23.09 8.35
N THR A 83 -0.66 21.90 8.91
CA THR A 83 0.56 21.52 9.65
C THR A 83 1.34 20.39 8.98
N SER A 84 0.72 19.73 8.00
CA SER A 84 1.29 18.60 7.28
C SER A 84 1.58 18.96 5.83
N MET A 85 2.47 18.23 5.19
CA MET A 85 2.77 18.34 3.78
C MET A 85 3.04 16.96 3.18
N GLU A 86 2.68 16.80 1.90
CA GLU A 86 3.00 15.63 1.11
C GLU A 86 4.28 15.87 0.31
N ILE A 87 5.17 14.88 0.34
CA ILE A 87 6.42 14.85 -0.40
C ILE A 87 6.34 13.67 -1.37
N ILE A 88 6.62 13.92 -2.65
CA ILE A 88 6.90 12.88 -3.63
C ILE A 88 8.41 12.60 -3.64
N ILE A 89 8.77 11.33 -3.66
CA ILE A 89 10.16 10.87 -3.76
C ILE A 89 10.30 9.97 -4.99
N LYS A 90 11.28 10.27 -5.85
CA LYS A 90 11.69 9.41 -6.96
C LYS A 90 13.12 8.94 -6.73
N VAL A 91 13.33 7.63 -6.77
CA VAL A 91 14.64 6.99 -6.61
C VAL A 91 15.08 6.40 -7.93
N ILE A 92 16.28 6.77 -8.37
CA ILE A 92 16.91 6.30 -9.60
C ILE A 92 18.24 5.65 -9.21
N VAL A 93 18.55 4.48 -9.79
CA VAL A 93 19.88 3.87 -9.74
C VAL A 93 20.57 4.08 -11.07
N GLN A 94 21.85 4.42 -11.02
CA GLN A 94 22.71 4.58 -12.18
C GLN A 94 23.91 3.66 -12.06
N ASP A 95 24.20 2.93 -13.13
CA ASP A 95 25.43 2.18 -13.28
C ASP A 95 26.52 3.09 -13.88
N MET A 96 27.62 3.27 -13.15
CA MET A 96 28.67 4.22 -13.53
C MET A 96 29.54 3.76 -14.70
N PHE A 97 29.55 2.47 -15.02
CA PHE A 97 30.36 1.92 -16.12
C PHE A 97 29.58 1.90 -17.43
N THR A 98 28.29 1.57 -17.36
CA THR A 98 27.41 1.50 -18.55
C THR A 98 26.66 2.80 -18.82
N GLY A 99 26.53 3.68 -17.81
CA GLY A 99 25.75 4.91 -17.88
C GLY A 99 24.23 4.68 -17.82
N ILE A 100 23.77 3.44 -17.70
CA ILE A 100 22.35 3.08 -17.70
C ILE A 100 21.70 3.55 -16.39
N GLU A 101 20.58 4.26 -16.51
CA GLU A 101 19.72 4.66 -15.40
C GLU A 101 18.43 3.84 -15.36
N LYS A 102 18.00 3.46 -14.15
CA LYS A 102 16.73 2.78 -13.91
C LYS A 102 15.99 3.37 -12.72
N ILE A 103 14.67 3.37 -12.78
CA ILE A 103 13.83 3.76 -11.65
C ILE A 103 13.82 2.59 -10.65
N VAL A 104 14.14 2.87 -9.39
CA VAL A 104 14.07 1.88 -8.30
C VAL A 104 12.68 1.89 -7.68
N CYS A 105 12.18 3.09 -7.35
CA CYS A 105 10.84 3.26 -6.81
C CYS A 105 10.38 4.72 -6.90
N VAL A 106 9.06 4.92 -6.90
CA VAL A 106 8.40 6.19 -6.59
C VAL A 106 7.61 6.01 -5.30
N ALA A 107 7.76 6.94 -4.37
CA ALA A 107 7.15 6.89 -3.04
C ALA A 107 6.52 8.23 -2.67
N PHE A 108 5.54 8.18 -1.77
CA PHE A 108 4.96 9.37 -1.16
C PHE A 108 5.11 9.28 0.35
N SER A 109 5.47 10.40 0.98
CA SER A 109 5.57 10.51 2.43
C SER A 109 4.87 11.77 2.91
N THR A 110 4.28 11.70 4.10
CA THR A 110 3.65 12.84 4.76
C THR A 110 4.48 13.25 5.96
N PHE A 111 4.90 14.51 5.97
CA PHE A 111 5.62 15.13 7.08
C PHE A 111 4.72 16.12 7.83
N VAL A 112 4.96 16.28 9.12
CA VAL A 112 4.29 17.25 9.97
C VAL A 112 5.34 18.18 10.57
N ALA A 113 5.12 19.48 10.44
CA ALA A 113 5.99 20.48 11.01
C ALA A 113 5.87 20.50 12.54
N LYS A 114 7.01 20.52 13.23
CA LYS A 114 7.13 20.52 14.69
C LYS A 114 7.81 21.81 15.13
N PRO A 115 7.04 22.85 15.50
CA PRO A 115 7.61 24.09 16.01
C PRO A 115 8.27 23.85 17.37
N VAL A 116 9.31 24.62 17.68
CA VAL A 116 9.89 24.67 19.02
C VAL A 116 8.98 25.54 19.88
N GLY A 117 8.15 24.92 20.73
CA GLY A 117 7.22 25.61 21.63
C GLY A 117 5.74 25.35 21.34
N LYS A 118 4.86 26.27 21.78
CA LYS A 118 3.39 26.15 21.67
C LYS A 118 2.79 26.87 20.45
N GLU A 119 3.62 27.45 19.60
CA GLU A 119 3.13 28.24 18.47
C GLU A 119 2.47 27.37 17.39
N LYS A 120 1.41 27.89 16.76
CA LYS A 120 0.75 27.21 15.64
C LYS A 120 1.51 27.51 14.36
N VAL A 121 1.96 26.45 13.68
CA VAL A 121 2.60 26.55 12.36
C VAL A 121 1.54 26.71 11.28
N HIS A 122 1.78 27.66 10.37
CA HIS A 122 1.05 27.77 9.11
C HIS A 122 2.04 27.61 7.97
N LEU A 123 1.90 26.52 7.23
CA LEU A 123 2.77 26.24 6.09
C LEU A 123 2.39 27.14 4.91
N LYS A 124 3.41 27.66 4.23
CA LYS A 124 3.20 28.43 2.99
C LYS A 124 2.65 27.49 1.90
N PRO A 125 1.69 27.93 1.06
CA PRO A 125 1.28 27.16 -0.10
C PRO A 125 2.48 26.86 -1.02
N VAL A 126 2.45 25.70 -1.66
CA VAL A 126 3.48 25.31 -2.64
C VAL A 126 3.28 26.14 -3.91
N THR A 127 4.36 26.71 -4.44
CA THR A 127 4.33 27.41 -5.73
C THR A 127 4.18 26.39 -6.86
N LEU A 128 3.12 26.52 -7.66
CA LEU A 128 2.86 25.67 -8.82
C LEU A 128 3.27 26.43 -10.07
N LEU A 129 4.21 25.90 -10.85
CA LEU A 129 4.75 26.56 -12.05
C LEU A 129 4.37 25.82 -13.33
N SER A 130 4.29 24.49 -13.27
CA SER A 130 4.01 23.63 -14.42
C SER A 130 2.63 22.95 -14.30
N GLU A 131 2.07 22.50 -15.43
CA GLU A 131 0.85 21.68 -15.43
C GLU A 131 1.00 20.42 -14.57
N ARG A 132 2.20 19.83 -14.58
CA ARG A 132 2.54 18.69 -13.73
C ARG A 132 2.39 19.02 -12.24
N ASP A 133 2.82 20.20 -11.82
CA ASP A 133 2.66 20.64 -10.43
C ASP A 133 1.18 20.75 -10.03
N HIS A 134 0.34 21.28 -10.93
CA HIS A 134 -1.11 21.37 -10.69
C HIS A 134 -1.75 19.98 -10.55
N VAL A 135 -1.38 19.04 -11.41
CA VAL A 135 -1.87 17.65 -11.35
C VAL A 135 -1.39 16.98 -10.05
N GLU A 136 -0.10 17.07 -9.72
CA GLU A 136 0.46 16.48 -8.51
C GLU A 136 -0.18 17.05 -7.24
N HIS A 137 -0.42 18.38 -7.20
CA HIS A 137 -1.10 19.06 -6.11
C HIS A 137 -2.56 18.61 -5.94
N ASN A 138 -3.28 18.36 -7.03
CA ASN A 138 -4.66 17.86 -6.97
C ASN A 138 -4.71 16.40 -6.51
N LEU A 139 -3.84 15.55 -7.08
CA LEU A 139 -3.71 14.15 -6.68
C LEU A 139 -3.31 13.98 -5.20
N ALA A 140 -2.56 14.94 -4.63
CA ALA A 140 -2.19 14.93 -3.22
C ALA A 140 -3.42 14.95 -2.28
N THR A 141 -4.53 15.58 -2.69
CA THR A 141 -5.79 15.53 -1.91
C THR A 141 -6.41 14.14 -1.93
N GLU A 142 -6.44 13.51 -3.10
CA GLU A 142 -7.01 12.17 -3.24
C GLU A 142 -6.16 11.14 -2.48
N ARG A 143 -4.83 11.21 -2.59
CA ARG A 143 -3.92 10.37 -1.78
C ARG A 143 -4.12 10.60 -0.28
N ARG A 144 -4.31 11.85 0.16
CA ARG A 144 -4.61 12.15 1.57
C ARG A 144 -5.92 11.49 2.04
N LYS A 145 -6.97 11.46 1.21
CA LYS A 145 -8.22 10.75 1.55
C LYS A 145 -7.96 9.26 1.77
N VAL A 146 -7.18 8.64 0.88
CA VAL A 146 -6.79 7.22 0.99
C VAL A 146 -6.02 6.95 2.29
N ARG A 147 -5.09 7.83 2.69
CA ARG A 147 -4.34 7.71 3.97
C ARG A 147 -5.26 7.72 5.18
N LEU A 148 -6.23 8.64 5.21
CA LEU A 148 -7.16 8.79 6.33
C LEU A 148 -8.17 7.63 6.39
N GLN A 149 -8.65 7.18 5.23
CA GLN A 149 -9.57 6.04 5.15
C GLN A 149 -8.89 4.71 5.48
N HIS A 150 -7.60 4.55 5.20
CA HIS A 150 -6.88 3.32 5.50
C HIS A 150 -6.89 2.95 6.97
N GLU A 151 -6.88 3.93 7.88
CA GLU A 151 -6.96 3.67 9.33
C GLU A 151 -8.32 3.06 9.70
N HIS A 152 -9.42 3.58 9.14
CA HIS A 152 -10.75 3.02 9.31
C HIS A 152 -10.87 1.64 8.68
N ASN A 153 -10.46 1.47 7.42
CA ASN A 153 -10.55 0.20 6.71
C ASN A 153 -9.72 -0.89 7.43
N PHE A 154 -8.52 -0.54 7.90
CA PHE A 154 -7.64 -1.48 8.60
C PHE A 154 -8.17 -1.86 9.98
N ASN A 155 -8.69 -0.90 10.75
CA ASN A 155 -9.23 -1.16 12.09
C ASN A 155 -10.55 -1.94 12.03
N SER A 156 -11.41 -1.70 11.03
CA SER A 156 -12.62 -2.50 10.80
C SER A 156 -12.28 -3.95 10.46
N LEU A 157 -11.18 -4.18 9.74
CA LEU A 157 -10.70 -5.52 9.39
C LEU A 157 -10.01 -6.26 10.56
N MET A 158 -9.69 -5.59 11.66
CA MET A 158 -8.84 -6.14 12.73
C MET A 158 -9.39 -5.79 14.12
N LYS A 159 -10.10 -6.74 14.75
CA LYS A 159 -10.39 -6.69 16.21
C LYS A 159 -9.43 -7.58 17.01
N GLU A 160 -8.86 -6.97 18.04
CA GLU A 160 -7.99 -7.47 19.13
C GLU A 160 -6.55 -7.92 18.79
N SER A 161 -5.64 -7.79 19.77
CA SER A 161 -4.18 -7.76 19.61
C SER A 161 -3.43 -8.51 20.71
N SER A 162 -2.39 -9.29 20.39
CA SER A 162 -1.10 -9.42 21.13
C SER A 162 0.02 -10.09 20.29
N THR A 163 1.23 -10.08 20.84
CA THR A 163 2.59 -10.34 20.31
C THR A 163 3.03 -11.82 20.33
N PHE A 164 3.83 -12.25 19.33
CA PHE A 164 4.72 -13.42 19.41
C PHE A 164 5.70 -13.47 18.22
N ASP A 165 6.83 -14.16 18.42
CA ASP A 165 8.11 -14.17 17.70
C ASP A 165 8.22 -15.31 16.65
N GLY A 166 8.99 -15.12 15.57
CA GLY A 166 9.06 -16.11 14.48
C GLY A 166 10.28 -15.99 13.57
N HIS A 167 11.31 -16.78 13.85
CA HIS A 167 12.52 -16.93 13.04
C HIS A 167 12.39 -18.01 11.94
N ARG A 168 13.01 -17.69 10.78
CA ARG A 168 13.58 -18.57 9.73
C ARG A 168 12.62 -19.47 8.93
N LEU A 169 12.11 -18.94 7.82
CA LEU A 169 11.19 -19.62 6.89
C LEU A 169 11.76 -20.02 5.52
N CYS A 170 12.99 -19.65 5.16
CA CYS A 170 13.56 -20.06 3.85
C CYS A 170 15.09 -20.14 3.84
N GLY A 171 15.61 -20.97 2.93
CA GLY A 171 17.04 -21.11 2.62
C GLY A 171 17.49 -20.40 1.34
N GLY A 172 16.68 -19.47 0.82
CA GLY A 172 16.96 -18.71 -0.42
C GLY A 172 17.24 -17.21 -0.17
N ARG A 173 17.54 -16.46 -1.24
CA ARG A 173 17.82 -15.01 -1.19
C ARG A 173 16.51 -14.22 -1.09
N CYS A 174 16.27 -13.55 0.04
CA CYS A 174 15.11 -12.67 0.20
C CYS A 174 15.37 -11.25 -0.30
N LEU A 175 14.45 -10.73 -1.13
CA LEU A 175 14.46 -9.38 -1.66
C LEU A 175 13.18 -8.65 -1.22
N LEU A 176 13.32 -7.44 -0.69
CA LEU A 176 12.16 -6.62 -0.34
C LEU A 176 11.49 -6.14 -1.64
N LYS A 177 10.23 -6.53 -1.83
CA LYS A 177 9.44 -6.17 -3.00
C LYS A 177 8.57 -4.94 -2.75
N SER A 178 7.94 -4.86 -1.58
CA SER A 178 7.14 -3.70 -1.22
C SER A 178 7.01 -3.51 0.28
N VAL A 179 6.68 -2.28 0.68
CA VAL A 179 6.28 -1.91 2.04
C VAL A 179 4.88 -1.31 1.94
N ASP A 180 3.94 -1.85 2.72
CA ASP A 180 2.58 -1.33 2.79
C ASP A 180 2.56 0.01 3.56
N MET A 181 1.59 0.85 3.22
CA MET A 181 1.37 2.14 3.86
C MET A 181 1.23 2.00 5.38
N PHE A 182 1.99 2.80 6.12
CA PHE A 182 1.97 2.83 7.58
C PHE A 182 2.08 4.24 8.14
N LYS A 183 1.69 4.38 9.41
CA LYS A 183 1.65 5.65 10.16
C LYS A 183 2.48 5.54 11.43
N PHE A 184 3.16 6.63 11.78
CA PHE A 184 3.78 6.81 13.08
C PHE A 184 2.72 7.32 14.07
N ARG A 185 2.44 6.53 15.10
CA ARG A 185 1.41 6.78 16.12
C ARG A 185 1.90 7.72 17.22
N GLY A 186 3.19 7.69 17.52
CA GLY A 186 3.80 8.47 18.59
C GLY A 186 5.24 8.83 18.30
N PRO A 187 5.78 9.85 19.01
CA PRO A 187 7.17 10.24 18.88
C PRO A 187 8.10 9.24 19.56
N SER A 188 9.34 9.19 19.11
CA SER A 188 10.45 8.58 19.84
C SER A 188 11.54 9.61 20.03
N THR A 189 12.24 9.54 21.15
CA THR A 189 13.27 10.50 21.55
C THR A 189 14.58 9.80 21.88
N VAL A 190 15.68 10.54 21.87
CA VAL A 190 16.99 10.03 22.29
C VAL A 190 16.88 9.49 23.72
N GLY A 191 17.37 8.27 23.94
CA GLY A 191 17.23 7.54 25.21
C GLY A 191 16.12 6.50 25.22
N ASP A 192 15.21 6.50 24.24
CA ASP A 192 14.25 5.42 24.07
C ASP A 192 14.95 4.13 23.61
N ARG A 193 14.55 3.00 24.20
CA ARG A 193 14.84 1.67 23.68
C ARG A 193 13.75 1.28 22.70
N LEU A 194 14.14 0.99 21.46
CA LEU A 194 13.22 0.51 20.42
C LEU A 194 13.28 -1.01 20.33
N VAL A 195 12.13 -1.66 20.55
CA VAL A 195 11.95 -3.11 20.39
C VAL A 195 11.22 -3.37 19.09
N PHE A 196 11.83 -4.19 18.23
CA PHE A 196 11.28 -4.59 16.94
C PHE A 196 10.83 -6.04 17.02
N ASN A 197 9.53 -6.25 16.99
CA ASN A 197 8.94 -7.59 16.99
C ASN A 197 8.47 -7.90 15.57
N ALA A 198 9.16 -8.82 14.91
CA ALA A 198 8.88 -9.24 13.55
C ALA A 198 8.33 -10.67 13.51
N ILE A 199 7.32 -10.90 12.68
CA ILE A 199 6.79 -12.25 12.44
C ILE A 199 6.30 -12.37 11.00
N VAL A 200 6.37 -13.58 10.47
CA VAL A 200 5.71 -13.90 9.20
C VAL A 200 4.21 -14.09 9.42
N ASN A 201 3.40 -13.28 8.72
CA ASN A 201 1.95 -13.32 8.82
C ASN A 201 1.34 -14.36 7.86
N SER A 202 1.84 -14.42 6.63
CA SER A 202 1.34 -15.34 5.60
C SER A 202 2.34 -15.50 4.45
N THR A 203 2.18 -16.59 3.69
CA THR A 203 2.93 -16.88 2.47
C THR A 203 1.98 -16.99 1.28
N PHE A 204 2.44 -16.49 0.14
CA PHE A 204 1.67 -16.31 -1.08
C PHE A 204 2.48 -16.84 -2.27
N GLN A 205 2.64 -18.16 -2.36
CA GLN A 205 3.52 -18.82 -3.34
C GLN A 205 4.94 -18.26 -3.25
N THR A 206 5.32 -17.34 -4.14
CA THR A 206 6.67 -16.75 -4.24
C THR A 206 6.87 -15.51 -3.36
N CYS A 207 5.85 -15.07 -2.64
CA CYS A 207 5.92 -13.91 -1.75
C CYS A 207 5.66 -14.30 -0.30
N VAL A 208 6.27 -13.59 0.64
CA VAL A 208 6.02 -13.72 2.07
C VAL A 208 5.74 -12.35 2.68
N GLU A 209 4.72 -12.26 3.51
CA GLU A 209 4.42 -11.04 4.26
C GLU A 209 4.97 -11.14 5.68
N VAL A 210 5.79 -10.17 6.07
CA VAL A 210 6.36 -10.02 7.41
C VAL A 210 5.75 -8.78 8.06
N GLY A 211 5.06 -8.98 9.18
CA GLY A 211 4.59 -7.90 10.04
C GLY A 211 5.67 -7.52 11.04
N VAL A 212 5.95 -6.22 11.15
CA VAL A 212 6.88 -5.68 12.15
C VAL A 212 6.13 -4.68 13.03
N ARG A 213 6.23 -4.85 14.34
CA ARG A 213 5.71 -3.93 15.34
C ARG A 213 6.87 -3.30 16.11
N VAL A 214 6.84 -1.98 16.24
CA VAL A 214 7.87 -1.20 16.93
C VAL A 214 7.31 -0.60 18.20
N GLU A 215 7.94 -0.88 19.32
CA GLU A 215 7.63 -0.28 20.62
C GLU A 215 8.81 0.54 21.12
N ALA A 216 8.52 1.70 21.70
CA ALA A 216 9.51 2.53 22.37
C ALA A 216 9.31 2.48 23.88
N PHE A 217 10.43 2.43 24.61
CA PHE A 217 10.46 2.44 26.06
C PHE A 217 11.48 3.46 26.54
N THR A 218 11.05 4.43 27.34
CA THR A 218 11.97 5.16 28.21
C THR A 218 12.58 4.22 29.25
N CYS A 219 13.62 4.65 29.98
CA CYS A 219 14.23 3.83 31.03
C CYS A 219 13.23 3.42 32.13
N GLN A 220 12.27 4.30 32.45
CA GLN A 220 11.21 4.00 33.42
C GLN A 220 10.18 3.04 32.82
N GLU A 221 9.64 3.35 31.63
CA GLU A 221 8.68 2.49 30.91
C GLU A 221 9.22 1.07 30.69
N TRP A 222 10.53 0.93 30.47
CA TRP A 222 11.19 -0.36 30.33
C TRP A 222 11.10 -1.22 31.60
N SER A 223 11.26 -0.58 32.76
CA SER A 223 11.21 -1.26 34.06
C SER A 223 9.79 -1.67 34.43
N GLU A 224 8.80 -0.90 33.98
CA GLU A 224 7.37 -1.15 34.20
C GLU A 224 6.74 -2.05 33.12
N GLY A 225 7.45 -2.33 32.03
CA GLY A 225 6.94 -3.12 30.90
C GLY A 225 5.86 -2.43 30.06
N CYS A 226 5.67 -1.12 30.22
CA CYS A 226 4.61 -0.35 29.54
C CYS A 226 5.18 0.42 28.34
N GLY A 227 5.28 -0.23 27.19
CA GLY A 227 5.84 0.36 25.98
C GLY A 227 4.83 1.17 25.17
N ARG A 228 5.33 2.20 24.48
CA ARG A 228 4.54 3.00 23.54
C ARG A 228 4.62 2.40 22.13
N HIS A 229 3.49 2.09 21.53
CA HIS A 229 3.45 1.60 20.15
C HIS A 229 3.76 2.73 19.16
N ILE A 230 4.92 2.67 18.51
CA ILE A 230 5.37 3.69 17.56
C ILE A 230 4.75 3.47 16.19
N ASN A 231 4.91 2.29 15.59
CA ASN A 231 4.29 1.94 14.32
C ASN A 231 4.20 0.42 14.14
N SER A 232 3.38 0.02 13.17
CA SER A 232 3.38 -1.33 12.62
C SER A 232 3.46 -1.24 11.11
N ALA A 233 4.37 -2.00 10.51
CA ALA A 233 4.58 -2.04 9.08
C ALA A 233 4.47 -3.48 8.56
N PHE A 234 4.03 -3.62 7.31
CA PHE A 234 3.93 -4.91 6.64
C PHE A 234 4.83 -4.90 5.41
N LEU A 235 5.79 -5.81 5.39
CA LEU A 235 6.81 -5.90 4.36
C LEU A 235 6.59 -7.16 3.54
N ILE A 236 6.63 -7.01 2.22
CA ILE A 236 6.49 -8.14 1.29
C ILE A 236 7.86 -8.46 0.73
N TYR A 237 8.30 -9.68 0.97
CA TYR A 237 9.54 -10.21 0.43
C TYR A 237 9.26 -11.27 -0.64
N ASN A 238 10.11 -11.31 -1.64
CA ASN A 238 10.22 -12.45 -2.55
C ASN A 238 11.49 -13.22 -2.23
N ALA A 239 11.51 -14.52 -2.53
CA ALA A 239 12.73 -15.30 -2.49
C ALA A 239 13.12 -15.76 -3.89
N VAL A 240 14.41 -15.73 -4.19
CA VAL A 240 15.01 -16.33 -5.39
C VAL A 240 16.11 -17.31 -4.98
N ASP A 241 16.34 -18.32 -5.82
CA ASP A 241 17.44 -19.27 -5.63
C ASP A 241 18.75 -18.74 -6.23
N ASP A 242 19.80 -19.56 -6.22
CA ASP A 242 21.11 -19.17 -6.78
C ASP A 242 21.12 -19.05 -8.31
N LYS A 243 20.07 -19.52 -9.00
CA LYS A 243 19.86 -19.39 -10.44
C LYS A 243 18.93 -18.20 -10.79
N GLU A 244 18.61 -17.36 -9.81
CA GLU A 244 17.65 -16.25 -9.91
C GLU A 244 16.19 -16.68 -10.19
N GLU A 245 15.85 -17.94 -9.96
CA GLU A 245 14.49 -18.45 -10.13
C GLU A 245 13.63 -18.21 -8.87
N PRO A 246 12.32 -17.90 -9.02
CA PRO A 246 11.44 -17.67 -7.88
C PRO A 246 11.28 -18.89 -6.98
N VAL A 247 11.56 -18.72 -5.69
CA VAL A 247 11.37 -19.77 -4.68
C VAL A 247 9.95 -19.71 -4.13
N THR A 248 9.28 -20.86 -4.13
CA THR A 248 7.97 -21.00 -3.49
C THR A 248 8.14 -21.20 -1.98
N PHE A 249 7.53 -20.33 -1.20
CA PHE A 249 7.51 -20.43 0.25
C PHE A 249 6.57 -21.55 0.74
N PRO A 250 6.92 -22.23 1.83
CA PRO A 250 6.02 -23.21 2.45
C PRO A 250 4.75 -22.51 2.94
N ARG A 251 3.62 -23.21 2.83
CA ARG A 251 2.34 -22.69 3.29
C ARG A 251 2.30 -22.65 4.81
N ILE A 252 2.06 -21.47 5.38
CA ILE A 252 1.93 -21.31 6.83
C ILE A 252 0.60 -21.90 7.29
N LYS A 253 0.65 -22.75 8.31
CA LYS A 253 -0.53 -23.23 9.03
C LYS A 253 -0.63 -22.45 10.35
N PRO A 254 -1.58 -21.51 10.48
CA PRO A 254 -1.76 -20.79 11.73
C PRO A 254 -2.21 -21.76 12.84
N ILE A 255 -1.68 -21.59 14.05
CA ILE A 255 -1.97 -22.47 15.20
C ILE A 255 -2.73 -21.70 16.28
N SER A 256 -2.22 -20.53 16.66
CA SER A 256 -2.82 -19.69 17.68
C SER A 256 -3.91 -18.77 17.12
N LYS A 257 -4.82 -18.29 17.98
CA LYS A 257 -5.83 -17.27 17.63
C LYS A 257 -5.18 -16.04 16.95
N ASP A 258 -3.99 -15.65 17.41
CA ASP A 258 -3.24 -14.55 16.84
C ASP A 258 -2.65 -14.87 15.46
N ASP A 259 -2.19 -16.10 15.23
CA ASP A 259 -1.71 -16.50 13.90
C ASP A 259 -2.84 -16.46 12.87
N PHE A 260 -4.03 -16.94 13.22
CA PHE A 260 -5.21 -16.85 12.36
C PHE A 260 -5.53 -15.39 12.02
N ARG A 261 -5.51 -14.50 13.02
CA ARG A 261 -5.72 -13.07 12.84
C ARG A 261 -4.68 -12.45 11.89
N ARG A 262 -3.40 -12.74 12.10
CA ARG A 262 -2.30 -12.24 11.24
C ARG A 262 -2.44 -12.76 9.80
N TYR A 263 -2.76 -14.05 9.66
CA TYR A 263 -2.97 -14.71 8.37
C TYR A 263 -4.14 -14.10 7.59
N HIS A 264 -5.29 -13.90 8.23
CA HIS A 264 -6.44 -13.23 7.61
C HIS A 264 -6.15 -11.76 7.29
N GLY A 265 -5.47 -11.05 8.18
CA GLY A 265 -5.04 -9.67 7.93
C GLY A 265 -4.11 -9.56 6.72
N ALA A 266 -3.19 -10.51 6.52
CA ALA A 266 -2.30 -10.54 5.36
C ALA A 266 -3.08 -10.75 4.05
N ILE A 267 -4.11 -11.61 4.07
CA ILE A 267 -4.99 -11.81 2.91
C ILE A 267 -5.74 -10.51 2.60
N ALA A 268 -6.28 -9.82 3.61
CA ALA A 268 -6.98 -8.56 3.43
C ALA A 268 -6.05 -7.47 2.86
N ARG A 269 -4.84 -7.31 3.41
CA ARG A 269 -3.81 -6.39 2.89
C ARG A 269 -3.44 -6.71 1.45
N ARG A 270 -3.27 -7.99 1.10
CA ARG A 270 -3.02 -8.41 -0.29
C ARG A 270 -4.15 -7.99 -1.22
N ARG A 271 -5.41 -8.14 -0.80
CA ARG A 271 -6.58 -7.69 -1.59
C ARG A 271 -6.58 -6.18 -1.76
N ILE A 272 -6.30 -5.41 -0.71
CA ILE A 272 -6.19 -3.94 -0.77
C ILE A 272 -5.10 -3.53 -1.76
N ARG A 273 -3.92 -4.16 -1.71
CA ARG A 273 -2.82 -3.90 -2.66
C ARG A 273 -3.23 -4.15 -4.11
N LEU A 274 -3.87 -5.29 -4.37
CA LEU A 274 -4.35 -5.63 -5.72
C LEU A 274 -5.41 -4.62 -6.21
N GLY A 275 -6.35 -4.24 -5.34
CA GLY A 275 -7.36 -3.22 -5.67
C GLY A 275 -6.75 -1.85 -5.96
N ARG A 276 -5.74 -1.43 -5.19
CA ARG A 276 -5.02 -0.16 -5.42
C ARG A 276 -4.23 -0.18 -6.72
N LYS A 277 -3.54 -1.28 -7.02
CA LYS A 277 -2.83 -1.46 -8.30
C LYS A 277 -3.77 -1.30 -9.49
N TYR A 278 -4.99 -1.85 -9.38
CA TYR A 278 -6.00 -1.79 -10.42
C TYR A 278 -6.55 -0.35 -10.64
N VAL A 279 -6.77 0.40 -9.55
CA VAL A 279 -7.24 1.80 -9.62
C VAL A 279 -6.16 2.74 -10.19
N ILE A 280 -4.89 2.45 -9.93
CA ILE A 280 -3.76 3.24 -10.46
C ILE A 280 -3.51 2.90 -11.94
N SER A 281 -3.59 1.63 -12.34
CA SER A 281 -3.40 1.22 -13.74
C SER A 281 -4.52 1.68 -14.69
N HIS A 282 -5.70 2.03 -14.17
CA HIS A 282 -6.82 2.57 -14.97
C HIS A 282 -6.90 4.10 -14.96
N LYS A 283 -5.91 4.80 -14.39
CA LYS A 283 -5.79 6.26 -14.51
C LYS A 283 -4.76 6.70 -15.57
N GLU A 284 -3.91 5.79 -16.04
CA GLU A 284 -3.11 5.95 -17.24
C GLU A 284 -3.71 5.05 -18.33
N GLU A 285 -4.24 5.70 -19.38
CA GLU A 285 -4.66 5.13 -20.67
C GLU A 285 -5.44 3.80 -20.67
N ILE A 286 -6.74 3.88 -20.97
CA ILE A 286 -7.52 2.73 -21.46
C ILE A 286 -6.83 2.18 -22.72
N PRO A 287 -6.22 0.98 -22.71
CA PRO A 287 -5.75 0.37 -23.94
C PRO A 287 -6.96 -0.26 -24.62
N LEU A 288 -7.20 0.16 -25.85
CA LEU A 288 -8.11 -0.49 -26.78
C LEU A 288 -7.70 -1.97 -26.96
N PHE A 289 -8.71 -2.85 -26.92
CA PHE A 289 -8.75 -4.27 -27.31
C PHE A 289 -8.32 -5.33 -26.28
N VAL A 290 -9.30 -6.13 -25.81
CA VAL A 290 -9.27 -7.61 -25.89
C VAL A 290 -10.71 -8.15 -26.09
N HIS A 291 -10.81 -9.24 -26.86
CA HIS A 291 -11.92 -9.94 -27.51
C HIS A 291 -13.35 -9.91 -26.94
N TRP A 292 -14.29 -9.83 -27.90
CA TRP A 292 -15.73 -9.75 -27.72
C TRP A 292 -16.38 -11.14 -27.77
N ASP A 293 -17.13 -11.51 -26.73
CA ASP A 293 -18.19 -12.51 -26.85
C ASP A 293 -19.53 -11.79 -26.70
N ILE A 294 -20.17 -11.50 -27.83
CA ILE A 294 -21.41 -10.71 -27.90
C ILE A 294 -22.57 -11.69 -27.90
N ASN A 295 -23.29 -11.77 -26.78
CA ASN A 295 -24.66 -12.27 -26.78
C ASN A 295 -25.61 -11.11 -26.47
N ASN A 296 -26.72 -11.07 -27.20
CA ASN A 296 -27.35 -9.84 -27.74
C ASN A 296 -27.96 -8.81 -26.74
N GLN A 297 -27.63 -8.86 -25.45
CA GLN A 297 -28.06 -7.86 -24.46
C GLN A 297 -27.04 -7.59 -23.35
N THR A 298 -25.94 -8.34 -23.23
CA THR A 298 -24.97 -8.22 -22.14
C THR A 298 -23.58 -8.42 -22.69
N LYS A 299 -22.76 -7.38 -22.65
CA LYS A 299 -21.33 -7.44 -23.00
C LYS A 299 -20.56 -7.78 -21.75
N ILE A 300 -19.72 -8.81 -21.82
CA ILE A 300 -18.85 -9.21 -20.71
C ILE A 300 -17.42 -9.07 -21.22
N TYR A 301 -16.62 -8.27 -20.53
CA TYR A 301 -15.20 -8.11 -20.78
C TYR A 301 -14.46 -8.83 -19.67
N THR A 302 -13.49 -9.66 -20.04
CA THR A 302 -12.69 -10.42 -19.08
C THR A 302 -11.22 -10.08 -19.27
N LEU A 303 -10.53 -9.84 -18.15
CA LEU A 303 -9.10 -9.64 -18.11
C LEU A 303 -8.52 -10.62 -17.09
N GLU A 304 -7.73 -11.57 -17.57
CA GLU A 304 -7.05 -12.54 -16.72
C GLU A 304 -5.57 -12.17 -16.63
N GLU A 305 -5.13 -11.73 -15.45
CA GLU A 305 -3.72 -11.46 -15.16
C GLU A 305 -3.26 -12.26 -13.94
N TYR A 306 -2.24 -13.09 -14.13
CA TYR A 306 -1.68 -14.00 -13.13
C TYR A 306 -2.71 -14.97 -12.54
N ASN A 307 -3.24 -14.66 -11.35
CA ASN A 307 -4.23 -15.46 -10.60
C ASN A 307 -5.50 -14.64 -10.33
N VAL A 308 -5.74 -13.59 -11.11
CA VAL A 308 -6.89 -12.69 -10.96
C VAL A 308 -7.67 -12.68 -12.26
N LEU A 309 -8.95 -13.07 -12.17
CA LEU A 309 -9.93 -12.91 -13.23
C LEU A 309 -10.77 -11.66 -12.92
N CYS A 310 -10.59 -10.62 -13.71
CA CYS A 310 -11.43 -9.43 -13.69
C CYS A 310 -12.54 -9.59 -14.73
N VAL A 311 -13.78 -9.31 -14.32
CA VAL A 311 -14.95 -9.39 -15.19
C VAL A 311 -15.68 -8.06 -15.14
N TRP A 312 -15.73 -7.35 -16.26
CA TRP A 312 -16.59 -6.19 -16.46
C TRP A 312 -17.83 -6.61 -17.21
N VAL A 313 -19.01 -6.22 -16.75
CA VAL A 313 -20.27 -6.55 -17.41
C VAL A 313 -21.03 -5.27 -17.73
N GLU A 314 -21.31 -5.04 -19.00
CA GLU A 314 -22.11 -3.93 -19.50
C GLU A 314 -23.43 -4.49 -20.05
N LYS A 315 -24.56 -4.04 -19.49
CA LYS A 315 -25.90 -4.46 -19.91
C LYS A 315 -26.78 -3.24 -20.11
N HIS A 316 -27.42 -3.16 -21.27
CA HIS A 316 -28.43 -2.13 -21.50
C HIS A 316 -29.75 -2.57 -20.84
N VAL A 317 -30.30 -1.72 -19.98
CA VAL A 317 -31.55 -2.00 -19.26
C VAL A 317 -32.60 -0.96 -19.62
N GLY A 318 -33.84 -1.39 -19.85
CA GLY A 318 -34.97 -0.49 -20.13
C GLY A 318 -35.51 0.24 -18.88
N ARG A 319 -34.67 0.47 -17.87
CA ARG A 319 -35.03 1.10 -16.59
C ARG A 319 -34.08 2.26 -16.31
N PRO A 320 -34.54 3.34 -15.65
CA PRO A 320 -33.68 4.44 -15.24
C PRO A 320 -32.47 3.96 -14.42
N ALA A 321 -31.30 4.56 -14.68
CA ALA A 321 -30.02 4.16 -14.08
C ALA A 321 -30.07 4.12 -12.54
N HIS A 322 -30.76 5.07 -11.90
CA HIS A 322 -30.88 5.11 -10.44
C HIS A 322 -31.68 3.92 -9.85
N LEU A 323 -32.70 3.43 -10.57
CA LEU A 323 -33.48 2.25 -10.15
C LEU A 323 -32.69 0.97 -10.39
N ALA A 324 -32.01 0.86 -11.54
CA ALA A 324 -31.13 -0.26 -11.84
C ALA A 324 -30.00 -0.35 -10.81
N TYR A 325 -29.39 0.79 -10.49
CA TYR A 325 -28.36 0.93 -9.47
C TYR A 325 -28.86 0.50 -8.09
N HIS A 326 -30.04 0.96 -7.66
CA HIS A 326 -30.61 0.58 -6.36
C HIS A 326 -30.84 -0.93 -6.24
N LEU A 327 -31.25 -1.60 -7.33
CA LEU A 327 -31.46 -3.05 -7.35
C LEU A 327 -30.15 -3.84 -7.42
N LEU A 328 -29.15 -3.33 -8.14
CA LEU A 328 -27.88 -4.03 -8.38
C LEU A 328 -26.84 -3.80 -7.27
N SER A 329 -26.88 -2.65 -6.60
CA SER A 329 -25.97 -2.34 -5.49
C SER A 329 -26.29 -3.14 -4.22
N ASP A 330 -27.56 -3.52 -4.03
CA ASP A 330 -28.03 -4.27 -2.86
C ASP A 330 -28.18 -5.76 -3.16
N PHE A 331 -27.12 -6.53 -2.91
CA PHE A 331 -27.11 -7.95 -3.25
C PHE A 331 -28.09 -8.78 -2.40
N THR A 332 -28.61 -8.29 -1.27
CA THR A 332 -29.65 -9.02 -0.53
C THR A 332 -30.99 -9.03 -1.25
N LYS A 333 -31.21 -8.10 -2.20
CA LYS A 333 -32.41 -8.05 -3.05
C LYS A 333 -32.29 -8.92 -4.29
N ARG A 334 -31.09 -9.41 -4.60
CA ARG A 334 -30.80 -10.21 -5.79
C ARG A 334 -31.53 -11.56 -5.84
N PRO A 335 -31.73 -12.29 -4.72
CA PRO A 335 -32.55 -13.50 -4.71
C PRO A 335 -34.01 -13.29 -5.14
N LEU A 336 -34.51 -12.04 -5.14
CA LEU A 336 -35.88 -11.73 -5.55
C LEU A 336 -36.09 -11.81 -7.07
N TRP A 337 -35.02 -11.81 -7.86
CA TRP A 337 -35.10 -11.73 -9.32
C TRP A 337 -34.01 -12.51 -10.07
N ASP A 338 -32.93 -12.95 -9.41
CA ASP A 338 -31.89 -13.81 -9.98
C ASP A 338 -32.06 -15.26 -9.49
N PRO A 339 -32.50 -16.20 -10.34
CA PRO A 339 -32.75 -17.58 -9.95
C PRO A 339 -31.48 -18.37 -9.61
N HIS A 340 -30.29 -17.81 -9.87
CA HIS A 340 -29.00 -18.43 -9.54
C HIS A 340 -28.50 -18.06 -8.14
N TYR A 341 -29.28 -17.31 -7.35
CA TYR A 341 -28.96 -16.94 -5.97
C TYR A 341 -29.97 -17.61 -5.04
N MET A 342 -29.55 -18.65 -4.31
CA MET A 342 -30.41 -19.29 -3.31
C MET A 342 -30.54 -18.44 -2.04
N SER A 343 -29.44 -17.83 -1.60
CA SER A 343 -29.45 -16.92 -0.46
C SER A 343 -28.28 -15.94 -0.55
N CYS A 344 -28.49 -14.74 -0.02
CA CYS A 344 -27.48 -13.71 0.05
C CYS A 344 -27.57 -13.04 1.42
N LYS A 345 -26.56 -13.24 2.26
CA LYS A 345 -26.51 -12.70 3.62
C LYS A 345 -25.36 -11.71 3.74
N VAL A 346 -25.61 -10.57 4.36
CA VAL A 346 -24.53 -9.65 4.73
C VAL A 346 -23.75 -10.30 5.88
N ILE A 347 -22.48 -10.60 5.64
CA ILE A 347 -21.56 -11.11 6.67
C ILE A 347 -21.05 -9.94 7.50
N ASP A 348 -20.70 -8.84 6.81
CA ASP A 348 -20.05 -7.70 7.43
C ASP A 348 -20.29 -6.43 6.60
N SER A 349 -20.30 -5.28 7.29
CA SER A 349 -20.41 -3.95 6.67
C SER A 349 -19.08 -3.24 6.83
N VAL A 350 -18.37 -3.05 5.71
CA VAL A 350 -17.00 -2.51 5.68
C VAL A 350 -17.01 -0.99 5.85
N ASP A 351 -17.94 -0.30 5.20
CA ASP A 351 -18.30 1.11 5.42
C ASP A 351 -19.79 1.37 5.06
N GLU A 352 -20.22 2.64 5.00
CA GLU A 352 -21.62 3.01 4.66
C GLU A 352 -22.04 2.52 3.27
N ASP A 353 -21.09 2.35 2.35
CA ASP A 353 -21.32 1.98 0.96
C ASP A 353 -20.83 0.55 0.64
N ASP A 354 -19.87 -0.03 1.38
CA ASP A 354 -19.22 -1.28 1.04
C ASP A 354 -19.64 -2.42 2.00
N GLN A 355 -20.14 -3.53 1.44
CA GLN A 355 -20.64 -4.67 2.21
C GLN A 355 -20.08 -6.00 1.71
N ILE A 356 -19.84 -6.94 2.63
CA ILE A 356 -19.42 -8.31 2.33
C ILE A 356 -20.64 -9.22 2.39
N TYR A 357 -20.87 -9.96 1.31
CA TYR A 357 -21.99 -10.90 1.18
C TYR A 357 -21.50 -12.33 1.15
N TYR A 358 -22.21 -13.20 1.86
CA TYR A 358 -22.19 -14.64 1.68
C TYR A 358 -23.31 -15.01 0.71
N ILE A 359 -22.94 -15.53 -0.45
CA ILE A 359 -23.87 -15.92 -1.50
C ILE A 359 -23.83 -17.44 -1.62
N THR A 360 -24.99 -18.07 -1.48
CA THR A 360 -25.15 -19.50 -1.78
C THR A 360 -25.82 -19.64 -3.13
N CYS A 361 -25.21 -20.38 -4.04
CA CYS A 361 -25.75 -20.65 -5.37
C CYS A 361 -26.29 -22.09 -5.47
N PRO A 362 -27.33 -22.33 -6.30
CA PRO A 362 -27.79 -23.69 -6.56
C PRO A 362 -26.75 -24.49 -7.33
N VAL A 363 -26.83 -25.81 -7.26
CA VAL A 363 -25.98 -26.71 -8.04
C VAL A 363 -26.25 -26.51 -9.52
N VAL A 364 -25.26 -26.03 -10.27
CA VAL A 364 -25.31 -25.94 -11.73
C VAL A 364 -24.46 -27.08 -12.29
N ASN A 365 -25.04 -27.91 -13.14
CA ASN A 365 -24.37 -29.03 -13.86
C ASN A 365 -23.76 -30.15 -13.00
N GLY A 366 -24.35 -30.46 -11.83
CA GLY A 366 -23.97 -31.65 -11.03
C GLY A 366 -22.72 -31.48 -10.14
N ASP A 367 -22.08 -30.32 -10.15
CA ASP A 367 -20.98 -29.98 -9.25
C ASP A 367 -21.48 -29.52 -7.86
N LYS A 368 -20.66 -29.70 -6.82
CA LYS A 368 -20.98 -29.23 -5.45
C LYS A 368 -21.36 -27.73 -5.46
N PRO A 369 -22.36 -27.32 -4.65
CA PRO A 369 -22.72 -25.90 -4.54
C PRO A 369 -21.50 -25.10 -4.11
N LYS A 370 -21.21 -24.03 -4.84
CA LYS A 370 -20.10 -23.11 -4.54
C LYS A 370 -20.67 -21.90 -3.83
N ASP A 371 -20.29 -21.76 -2.57
CA ASP A 371 -20.60 -20.56 -1.80
C ASP A 371 -19.53 -19.50 -2.09
N PHE A 372 -19.99 -18.27 -2.35
CA PHE A 372 -19.12 -17.15 -2.67
C PHE A 372 -19.15 -16.12 -1.56
N VAL A 373 -17.98 -15.58 -1.22
CA VAL A 373 -17.87 -14.41 -0.36
C VAL A 373 -17.41 -13.24 -1.23
N VAL A 374 -18.27 -12.25 -1.40
CA VAL A 374 -18.05 -11.13 -2.33
C VAL A 374 -18.14 -9.80 -1.58
N LEU A 375 -17.12 -8.96 -1.74
CA LEU A 375 -17.15 -7.55 -1.32
C LEU A 375 -17.78 -6.74 -2.46
N VAL A 376 -18.85 -6.02 -2.17
CA VAL A 376 -19.56 -5.19 -3.14
C VAL A 376 -19.57 -3.76 -2.66
N SER A 377 -19.17 -2.84 -3.53
CA SER A 377 -19.27 -1.41 -3.29
C SER A 377 -20.60 -0.87 -3.81
N ARG A 378 -21.31 -0.12 -2.96
CA ARG A 378 -22.54 0.63 -3.25
C ARG A 378 -22.26 2.12 -3.42
N ARG A 379 -21.02 2.50 -3.78
CA ARG A 379 -20.67 3.87 -4.10
C ARG A 379 -21.27 4.27 -5.45
N LYS A 380 -22.08 5.32 -5.46
CA LYS A 380 -22.67 5.84 -6.70
C LYS A 380 -21.55 6.20 -7.69
N PRO A 381 -21.67 5.83 -8.97
CA PRO A 381 -20.72 6.27 -9.98
C PRO A 381 -20.67 7.80 -10.02
N LEU A 382 -19.46 8.37 -10.18
CA LEU A 382 -19.27 9.83 -10.25
C LEU A 382 -19.85 10.37 -11.56
N ARG A 383 -20.97 11.10 -11.42
CA ARG A 383 -21.73 11.90 -12.39
C ARG A 383 -22.65 11.13 -13.35
N ASP A 384 -23.87 11.65 -13.41
CA ASP A 384 -24.84 11.48 -14.49
C ASP A 384 -24.19 11.85 -15.83
N GLY A 385 -24.21 10.90 -16.76
CA GLY A 385 -24.22 11.15 -18.19
C GLY A 385 -25.64 10.89 -18.70
#